data_AF-A0A4Y3FQB5-F1
#
_entry.id   AF-A0A4Y3FQB5-F1
#
_cell.length_a   1.000
_cell.length_b   1.000
_cell.length_c   1.000
_cell.angle_alpha   90.00
_cell.angle_beta   90.00
_cell.angle_gamma   90.00
#
_symmetry.space_group_name_H-M   'P 1'
#
loop_
_entity.id
_entity.type
_entity.pdbx_description
1 polymer ?
#
loop_
_entity_poly.entity_id
_entity_poly.type
_entity_poly.pdbx_seq_one_letter_code
_entity_poly.pdbx_strand_id
1 'polypeptide(L)' 'MLDMYVFKHLTKFELKIRLKMQNGILAILGENGFGKTTTLKAIAGLIKPDEGYINLDNAVILTLNRI' A
#
# COMPACT_ATOMS: atom_id res chain seq x y z
N MET A 1 -7.61 -3.72 -12.56
CA MET A 1 -8.26 -3.28 -11.31
C MET A 1 -7.32 -3.54 -10.15
N LEU A 2 -6.81 -2.46 -9.56
CA LEU A 2 -6.07 -2.48 -8.30
C LEU A 2 -7.04 -2.25 -7.14
N ASP A 3 -7.08 -3.17 -6.19
CA ASP A 3 -7.81 -3.03 -4.93
C ASP A 3 -6.83 -3.35 -3.79
N MET A 4 -6.59 -2.37 -2.92
CA MET A 4 -5.63 -2.53 -1.84
C MET A 4 -6.08 -1.85 -0.56
N TYR A 5 -5.74 -2.51 0.54
CA TYR A 5 -5.75 -1.97 1.88
C TYR A 5 -4.39 -2.29 2.50
N VAL A 6 -3.64 -1.26 2.89
CA VAL A 6 -2.31 -1.41 3.49
C VAL A 6 -2.30 -0.64 4.79
N PHE A 7 -2.01 -1.35 5.87
CA PHE A 7 -1.69 -0.75 7.16
C PHE A 7 -0.29 -1.17 7.60
N LYS A 8 0.50 -0.19 8.03
CA LYS A 8 1.85 -0.40 8.54
C LYS A 8 2.19 0.61 9.63
N HIS A 9 2.64 0.12 10.77
CA HIS A 9 3.34 0.93 11.75
C HIS A 9 4.80 1.10 11.32
N LEU A 10 5.20 2.34 11.11
CA LEU A 10 6.58 2.73 10.89
C LEU A 10 7.05 3.50 12.14
N THR A 11 8.36 3.51 12.38
CA THR A 11 8.94 4.14 13.57
C THR A 11 8.50 5.60 13.78
N LYS A 12 8.19 6.32 12.70
CA LYS A 12 7.83 7.74 12.74
C LYS A 12 6.34 8.03 12.54
N PHE A 13 5.57 7.10 11.98
CA PHE A 13 4.17 7.32 11.63
C PHE A 13 3.44 6.01 11.29
N GLU A 14 2.12 6.07 11.24
CA GLU A 14 1.27 5.00 10.72
C GLU A 14 0.94 5.25 9.26
N LEU A 15 1.25 4.29 8.39
CA LEU A 15 0.84 4.30 6.99
C LEU A 15 -0.49 3.56 6.84
N LYS A 16 -1.55 4.28 6.46
CA LYS A 16 -2.89 3.74 6.17
C LYS A 16 -3.28 4.12 4.74
N ILE A 17 -3.44 3.12 3.87
CA ILE A 17 -3.84 3.31 2.48
C ILE A 17 -5.03 2.41 2.20
N ARG A 18 -6.09 2.97 1.62
CA ARG A 18 -7.18 2.20 1.01
C ARG A 18 -7.45 2.79 -0.36
N LEU A 19 -7.24 2.00 -1.41
CA LEU A 19 -7.42 2.43 -2.79
C LEU A 19 -8.10 1.34 -3.59
N LYS A 20 -9.08 1.75 -4.39
CA LYS A 20 -9.65 0.94 -5.46
C LYS A 20 -9.62 1.76 -6.75
N MET A 21 -8.93 1.26 -7.76
CA MET A 21 -8.76 1.94 -9.03
C MET A 21 -8.83 0.94 -10.18
N GLN A 22 -9.60 1.26 -11.23
CA GLN A 22 -9.62 0.43 -12.43
C GLN A 22 -8.47 0.78 -13.36
N ASN A 23 -8.41 2.05 -13.81
CA ASN A 23 -7.40 2.60 -14.71
C ASN A 23 -7.04 4.03 -14.28
N GLY A 24 -5.87 4.52 -14.70
CA GLY A 24 -5.43 5.90 -14.47
C GLY A 24 -4.04 6.00 -13.86
N ILE A 25 -3.60 7.23 -13.61
CA ILE A 25 -2.32 7.54 -12.98
C ILE A 25 -2.58 8.00 -11.55
N LEU A 26 -2.00 7.28 -10.59
CA LEU A 26 -1.97 7.70 -9.19
C LEU A 26 -0.65 8.43 -8.90
N ALA A 27 -0.73 9.66 -8.42
CA ALA A 27 0.41 10.42 -7.93
C ALA A 27 0.36 10.55 -6.40
N ILE A 28 1.52 10.40 -5.75
CA ILE A 28 1.68 10.66 -4.32
C ILE A 28 2.44 11.98 -4.16
N LEU A 29 1.81 12.96 -3.52
CA LEU A 29 2.34 14.31 -3.35
C LEU A 29 2.78 14.57 -1.90
N GLY A 30 3.48 15.69 -1.68
CA GLY A 30 3.88 16.22 -0.37
C GLY A 30 5.36 16.62 -0.32
N GLU A 31 5.89 16.85 0.87
CA GLU A 31 7.30 17.24 1.05
C GLU A 31 8.29 16.06 1.04
N ASN A 32 9.58 16.38 0.94
CA ASN A 32 10.66 15.40 1.06
C ASN A 32 10.69 14.81 2.48
N GLY A 33 10.86 13.49 2.59
CA GLY A 33 10.92 12.80 3.88
C GLY A 33 9.57 12.35 4.46
N PHE A 34 8.45 12.71 3.84
CA PHE A 34 7.10 12.33 4.30
C PHE A 34 6.67 10.88 3.99
N GLY A 35 7.62 10.03 3.58
CA GLY A 35 7.37 8.60 3.39
C GLY A 35 6.85 8.17 2.01
N LYS A 36 6.84 9.02 0.97
CA LYS A 36 6.34 8.64 -0.37
C LYS A 36 7.00 7.39 -0.94
N THR A 37 8.32 7.30 -0.87
CA THR A 37 9.07 6.13 -1.37
C THR A 37 8.69 4.88 -0.58
N THR A 38 8.47 5.01 0.72
CA THR A 38 8.00 3.92 1.58
C THR A 38 6.59 3.48 1.18
N THR A 39 5.70 4.43 0.94
CA THR A 39 4.34 4.19 0.43
C THR A 39 4.38 3.43 -0.91
N LEU A 40 5.18 3.88 -1.88
CA LEU A 40 5.33 3.22 -3.16
C LEU A 40 5.89 1.79 -3.02
N LYS A 41 6.88 1.58 -2.16
CA LYS A 41 7.42 0.24 -1.87
C LYS A 41 6.37 -0.68 -1.25
N ALA A 42 5.52 -0.16 -0.36
CA ALA A 42 4.43 -0.95 0.23
C ALA A 42 3.39 -1.33 -0.83
N ILE A 43 2.99 -0.41 -1.70
CA ILE A 43 2.06 -0.66 -2.82
C ILE A 43 2.64 -1.70 -3.80
N ALA A 44 3.95 -1.63 -4.07
CA ALA A 44 4.66 -2.60 -4.91
C ALA A 44 4.87 -3.97 -4.23
N GLY A 45 4.42 -4.14 -2.98
CA GLY A 45 4.63 -5.35 -2.20
C GLY A 45 6.07 -5.60 -1.73
N LEU A 46 6.95 -4.61 -1.83
CA LEU A 46 8.34 -4.67 -1.38
C LEU A 46 8.49 -4.42 0.13
N ILE A 47 7.45 -3.89 0.78
CA ILE A 47 7.37 -3.78 2.24
C ILE A 47 6.14 -4.55 2.68
N LYS A 48 6.37 -5.55 3.54
CA LYS A 48 5.29 -6.35 4.12
C LYS A 48 4.43 -5.45 5.03
N PRO A 49 3.12 -5.31 4.77
CA PRO A 49 2.22 -4.62 5.68
C PRO A 49 2.21 -5.29 7.06
N ASP A 50 1.62 -4.64 8.06
CA ASP A 50 1.22 -5.32 9.29
C ASP A 50 -0.18 -5.93 9.12
N GLU A 51 -1.05 -5.26 8.37
CA GLU A 51 -2.39 -5.73 8.03
C GLU A 51 -2.78 -5.32 6.60
N GLY A 52 -3.65 -6.14 5.99
CA GLY A 52 -4.31 -5.83 4.73
C GLY A 52 -3.91 -6.70 3.55
N TYR A 53 -4.17 -6.21 2.34
CA TYR A 53 -4.05 -6.94 1.10
C TYR A 53 -3.72 -6.04 -0.09
N ILE A 54 -3.12 -6.62 -1.13
CA ILE A 54 -2.92 -5.99 -2.43
C ILE A 54 -3.39 -6.97 -3.51
N ASN A 55 -4.43 -6.57 -4.25
CA ASN A 55 -5.03 -7.34 -5.32
C ASN A 55 -4.92 -6.57 -6.64
N LEU A 56 -4.33 -7.21 -7.66
CA LEU A 56 -4.20 -6.66 -9.01
C LEU A 56 -4.85 -7.63 -10.00
N ASP A 57 -5.94 -7.21 -10.64
CA ASP A 57 -6.64 -7.98 -11.69
C ASP A 57 -6.98 -9.42 -11.27
N ASN A 58 -7.43 -9.57 -10.01
CA ASN A 58 -7.76 -10.85 -9.35
C ASN A 58 -6.54 -11.73 -9.00
N ALA A 59 -5.32 -11.25 -9.20
CA ALA A 59 -4.13 -11.84 -8.61
C ALA A 59 -3.87 -11.21 -7.23
N VAL A 60 -3.93 -12.04 -6.18
CA VAL A 60 -3.50 -11.63 -4.84
C VAL A 60 -1.97 -11.60 -4.81
N ILE A 61 -1.40 -10.40 -4.73
CA ILE A 61 0.05 -10.21 -4.70
C ILE A 61 0.57 -10.44 -3.28
N LEU A 62 -0.15 -9.91 -2.29
CA LEU A 62 0.14 -10.07 -0.87
C LEU A 62 -1.16 -10.14 -0.08
N THR A 63 -1.22 -11.09 0.83
CA THR A 63 -2.25 -11.17 1.86
C THR A 63 -1.60 -11.41 3.21
N LEU A 64 -2.12 -10.77 4.25
CA LEU A 64 -1.79 -11.08 5.62
C LEU A 64 -3.04 -11.63 6.29
N ASN A 65 -3.06 -12.95 6.46
CA ASN A 65 -4.07 -13.59 7.29
C ASN A 65 -3.78 -13.19 8.73
N ARG A 66 -4.66 -12.38 9.33
CA ARG A 66 -4.83 -12.43 10.78
C ARG A 66 -5.56 -13.74 11.08
N ILE A 67 -4.91 -14.57 11.88
CA ILE A 67 -5.52 -15.71 12.58
C ILE A 67 -6.65 -15.16 13.48
#